data_AF-A0A7I9V1X6-F1
#
_entry.id   AF-A0A7I9V1X6-F1
#
_cell.length_a   1.000
_cell.length_b   1.000
_cell.length_c   1.000
_cell.angle_alpha   90.00
_cell.angle_beta   90.00
_cell.angle_gamma   90.00
#
_symmetry.space_group_name_H-M   'P 1'
#
loop_
_entity.id
_entity.type
_entity.pdbx_description
1 polymer ?
#
loop_
_entity_poly.entity_id
_entity_poly.type
_entity_poly.pdbx_seq_one_letter_code
_entity_poly.pdbx_strand_id
1 'polypeptide(L)'
;MKTAIAPGAFGLTGVEVGDFAQGGAGAKSVAWSYKGSIPTTGTVVFSWTSGKVQRAVKFDGGEQIANYVFRTDTGRQNNIDAPPVRDGDRISVFVPSGDASALGTSWSATVEVDGQPAGACSP
;
A
#
# COMPACT_ATOMS: atom_id res chain seq x y z
N MET A 1 -14.77 -23.38 0.16
CA MET A 1 -14.42 -23.17 1.57
C MET A 1 -13.30 -22.15 1.59
N LYS A 2 -13.53 -20.91 2.04
CA LYS A 2 -12.46 -19.90 2.21
C LYS A 2 -11.83 -20.15 3.58
N THR A 3 -10.61 -20.67 3.62
CA THR A 3 -9.89 -20.86 4.87
C THR A 3 -9.46 -19.48 5.37
N ALA A 4 -10.03 -19.03 6.49
CA ALA A 4 -9.62 -17.79 7.13
C ALA A 4 -8.15 -17.91 7.57
N ILE A 5 -7.39 -16.85 7.38
CA ILE A 5 -5.99 -16.78 7.80
C ILE A 5 -5.96 -16.63 9.30
N ALA A 6 -5.16 -17.47 9.97
CA ALA A 6 -4.98 -17.36 11.41
C ALA A 6 -4.50 -15.94 11.77
N PRO A 7 -5.16 -15.25 12.72
CA PRO A 7 -4.68 -13.97 13.23
C PRO A 7 -3.20 -14.06 13.62
N GLY A 8 -2.35 -13.22 13.02
CA GLY A 8 -0.92 -13.13 13.34
C GLY A 8 0.06 -13.91 12.45
N ALA A 9 -0.39 -14.70 11.46
CA ALA A 9 0.49 -15.39 10.51
C ALA A 9 1.06 -14.46 9.42
N PHE A 10 0.27 -13.45 9.05
CA PHE A 10 0.66 -12.38 8.12
C PHE A 10 0.36 -11.04 8.78
N GLY A 11 1.20 -10.03 8.53
CA GLY A 11 0.95 -8.70 9.06
C GLY A 11 2.07 -7.70 8.85
N LEU A 12 1.73 -6.43 8.94
CA LEU A 12 2.67 -5.32 8.74
C LEU A 12 3.73 -5.26 9.85
N THR A 13 4.99 -5.08 9.48
CA THR A 13 6.13 -4.99 10.41
C THR A 13 6.89 -3.66 10.30
N GLY A 14 6.79 -2.97 9.16
CA GLY A 14 7.43 -1.67 8.97
C GLY A 14 6.97 -0.97 7.72
N VAL A 15 7.19 0.34 7.67
CA VAL A 15 6.90 1.16 6.50
C VAL A 15 8.04 2.14 6.28
N GLU A 16 8.54 2.19 5.05
CA GLU A 16 9.53 3.15 4.61
C GLU A 16 8.92 4.07 3.56
N VAL A 17 9.13 5.37 3.73
CA VAL A 17 8.75 6.40 2.75
C VAL A 17 10.03 7.09 2.30
N GLY A 18 10.26 7.14 0.99
CA GLY A 18 11.46 7.72 0.42
C GLY A 18 11.19 8.47 -0.87
N ASP A 19 12.24 9.05 -1.44
CA ASP A 19 12.16 9.60 -2.80
C ASP A 19 12.12 8.46 -3.83
N PHE A 20 11.45 8.71 -4.96
CA PHE A 20 11.39 7.77 -6.08
C PHE A 20 11.83 8.44 -7.37
N ALA A 21 13.14 8.44 -7.62
CA ALA A 21 13.75 9.14 -8.75
C ALA A 21 13.19 8.71 -10.12
N GLN A 22 12.78 7.45 -10.26
CA GLN A 22 12.22 6.90 -11.51
C GLN A 22 10.80 7.42 -11.81
N GLY A 23 10.10 7.99 -10.83
CA GLY A 23 8.75 8.57 -10.98
C GLY A 23 8.74 10.05 -11.36
N GLY A 24 9.91 10.62 -11.65
CA GLY A 24 10.08 12.06 -11.88
C GLY A 24 10.31 12.84 -10.58
N ALA A 25 10.70 14.11 -10.73
CA ALA A 25 11.01 14.98 -9.59
C ALA A 25 9.82 15.11 -8.64
N GLY A 26 10.05 14.86 -7.34
CA GLY A 26 9.05 14.97 -6.29
C GLY A 26 8.18 13.71 -6.08
N ALA A 27 8.30 12.69 -6.94
CA ALA A 27 7.65 11.40 -6.69
C ALA A 27 8.21 10.73 -5.44
N LYS A 28 7.34 10.02 -4.71
CA LYS A 28 7.69 9.31 -3.47
C LYS A 28 7.53 7.81 -3.65
N SER A 29 8.30 7.03 -2.92
CA SER A 29 8.09 5.60 -2.73
C SER A 29 7.44 5.35 -1.37
N VAL A 30 6.57 4.35 -1.32
CA VAL A 30 6.05 3.78 -0.08
C VAL A 30 6.33 2.29 -0.15
N ALA A 31 7.01 1.76 0.85
CA ALA A 31 7.28 0.34 0.97
C ALA A 31 6.77 -0.19 2.30
N TRP A 32 5.97 -1.25 2.24
CA TRP A 32 5.49 -1.98 3.41
C TRP A 32 6.31 -3.27 3.53
N SER A 33 6.91 -3.46 4.70
CA SER A 33 7.49 -4.74 5.11
C SER A 33 6.45 -5.49 5.95
N TYR A 34 6.34 -6.79 5.74
CA TYR A 34 5.36 -7.64 6.42
C TYR A 34 5.99 -8.97 6.82
N LYS A 35 5.44 -9.63 7.83
CA LYS A 35 5.82 -11.01 8.16
C LYS A 35 4.94 -12.00 7.40
N GLY A 36 5.48 -13.19 7.15
CA GLY A 36 4.78 -14.27 6.45
C GLY A 36 4.66 -14.01 4.95
N SER A 37 3.92 -14.87 4.26
CA SER A 37 3.66 -14.74 2.83
C SER A 37 2.34 -14.02 2.59
N ILE A 38 2.25 -13.22 1.52
CA ILE A 38 0.97 -12.65 1.08
C ILE A 38 -0.01 -13.80 0.85
N PRO A 39 -1.18 -13.76 1.50
CA PRO A 39 -2.23 -14.74 1.29
C PRO A 39 -2.58 -15.01 -0.17
N THR A 40 -2.65 -16.29 -0.54
CA THR A 40 -3.07 -16.75 -1.89
C THR A 40 -4.57 -17.04 -1.97
N THR A 41 -5.31 -16.75 -0.91
CA THR A 41 -6.78 -16.83 -0.87
C THR A 41 -7.33 -15.58 -0.21
N GLY A 42 -8.45 -15.08 -0.72
CA GLY A 42 -9.06 -13.86 -0.19
C GLY A 42 -8.29 -12.61 -0.59
N THR A 43 -8.64 -11.49 0.04
CA THR A 43 -8.14 -10.18 -0.33
C THR A 43 -7.08 -9.67 0.63
N VAL A 44 -6.08 -8.97 0.10
CA VAL A 44 -5.03 -8.31 0.88
C VAL A 44 -4.90 -6.88 0.38
N VAL A 45 -5.01 -5.90 1.26
CA VAL A 45 -4.88 -4.49 0.92
C VAL A 45 -3.72 -3.89 1.69
N PHE A 46 -2.77 -3.31 0.99
CA PHE A 46 -1.78 -2.41 1.57
C PHE A 46 -2.26 -0.98 1.34
N SER A 47 -2.36 -0.19 2.40
CA SER A 47 -2.79 1.20 2.31
C SER A 47 -1.85 2.12 3.08
N TRP A 48 -1.67 3.33 2.57
CA TRP A 48 -0.90 4.40 3.19
C TRP A 48 -1.60 5.72 2.91
N THR A 49 -1.73 6.56 3.93
CA THR A 49 -2.38 7.86 3.83
C THR A 49 -1.47 8.93 4.40
N SER A 50 -1.30 10.02 3.67
CA SER A 50 -0.61 11.23 4.14
C SER A 50 -1.25 12.47 3.54
N GLY A 51 -1.60 13.42 4.40
CA GLY A 51 -2.29 14.64 3.97
C GLY A 51 -3.60 14.32 3.26
N LYS A 52 -3.69 14.67 1.97
CA LYS A 52 -4.87 14.42 1.11
C LYS A 52 -4.70 13.24 0.16
N VAL A 53 -3.65 12.44 0.34
CA VAL A 53 -3.29 11.35 -0.57
C VAL A 53 -3.44 10.02 0.16
N GLN A 54 -4.20 9.11 -0.43
CA GLN A 54 -4.20 7.70 -0.09
C GLN A 54 -3.54 6.91 -1.22
N ARG A 55 -2.50 6.13 -0.92
CA ARG A 55 -1.90 5.15 -1.82
C ARG A 55 -2.37 3.77 -1.40
N ALA A 56 -2.92 2.99 -2.32
CA ALA A 56 -3.32 1.62 -2.01
C ALA A 56 -3.06 0.65 -3.16
N VAL A 57 -2.71 -0.58 -2.79
CA VAL A 57 -2.62 -1.73 -3.71
C VAL A 57 -3.36 -2.90 -3.09
N LYS A 58 -4.20 -3.56 -3.90
CA LYS A 58 -5.06 -4.66 -3.48
C LYS A 58 -4.77 -5.90 -4.30
N PHE A 59 -4.72 -7.02 -3.59
CA PHE A 59 -4.62 -8.35 -4.13
C PHE A 59 -5.88 -9.16 -3.81
N ASP A 60 -6.25 -10.06 -4.71
CA ASP A 60 -7.22 -11.13 -4.47
C ASP A 60 -6.62 -12.44 -4.98
N GLY A 61 -6.55 -13.44 -4.11
CA GLY A 61 -5.89 -14.71 -4.44
C GLY A 61 -4.40 -14.57 -4.81
N GLY A 62 -3.74 -13.51 -4.35
CA GLY A 62 -2.35 -13.17 -4.69
C GLY A 62 -2.16 -12.41 -6.01
N GLU A 63 -3.21 -12.24 -6.82
CA GLU A 63 -3.20 -11.44 -8.05
C GLU A 63 -3.55 -9.97 -7.75
N GLN A 64 -2.88 -9.01 -8.40
CA GLN A 64 -3.22 -7.59 -8.23
C GLN A 64 -4.55 -7.29 -8.90
N ILE A 65 -5.50 -6.76 -8.14
CA ILE A 65 -6.81 -6.34 -8.66
C ILE A 65 -7.07 -4.83 -8.53
N ALA A 66 -6.26 -4.11 -7.76
CA ALA A 66 -6.28 -2.65 -7.76
C ALA A 66 -4.92 -2.06 -7.40
N ASN A 67 -4.59 -0.93 -8.01
CA ASN A 67 -3.36 -0.19 -7.74
C ASN A 67 -3.62 1.28 -8.03
N TYR A 68 -3.73 2.12 -7.01
CA TYR A 68 -4.17 3.50 -7.21
C TYR A 68 -3.62 4.49 -6.17
N VAL A 69 -3.71 5.77 -6.55
CA VAL A 69 -3.68 6.91 -5.65
C VAL A 69 -5.06 7.55 -5.64
N PHE A 70 -5.58 7.86 -4.45
CA PHE A 70 -6.83 8.56 -4.25
C PHE A 70 -6.59 9.90 -3.56
N ARG A 71 -7.16 10.96 -4.13
CA ARG A 71 -7.09 12.33 -3.64
C ARG A 71 -8.35 12.66 -2.85
N THR A 72 -8.24 12.69 -1.52
CA THR A 72 -9.39 12.87 -0.63
C THR A 72 -9.99 14.28 -0.68
N ASP A 73 -9.21 15.26 -1.15
CA ASP A 73 -9.63 16.64 -1.37
C ASP A 73 -10.46 16.84 -2.65
N THR A 74 -10.26 16.00 -3.66
CA THR A 74 -10.94 16.11 -4.97
C THR A 74 -11.87 14.94 -5.29
N GLY A 75 -11.82 13.87 -4.50
CA GLY A 75 -12.52 12.61 -4.79
C GLY A 75 -11.98 11.87 -6.00
N ARG A 76 -10.82 12.28 -6.55
CA ARG A 76 -10.24 11.70 -7.75
C ARG A 76 -9.42 10.46 -7.43
N GLN A 77 -9.69 9.36 -8.12
CA GLN A 77 -8.84 8.19 -8.15
C GLN A 77 -7.99 8.17 -9.43
N ASN A 78 -6.68 8.00 -9.27
CA ASN A 78 -5.74 7.74 -10.35
C ASN A 78 -5.26 6.29 -10.24
N ASN A 79 -5.63 5.46 -11.20
CA ASN A 79 -5.08 4.10 -11.29
C ASN A 79 -3.62 4.17 -11.75
N ILE A 80 -2.79 3.30 -11.19
CA ILE A 80 -1.36 3.20 -11.46
C ILE A 80 -1.10 1.91 -12.24
N ASP A 81 -0.75 2.04 -13.51
CA ASP A 81 -0.51 0.89 -14.39
C ASP A 81 0.80 0.17 -14.05
N ALA A 82 1.79 0.92 -13.57
CA ALA A 82 3.05 0.35 -13.14
C ALA A 82 2.84 -0.55 -11.91
N PRO A 83 3.22 -1.84 -11.99
CA PRO A 83 2.97 -2.78 -10.93
C PRO A 83 3.79 -2.45 -9.67
N PRO A 84 3.32 -2.87 -8.48
CA PRO A 84 4.12 -2.85 -7.27
C PRO A 84 5.32 -3.77 -7.46
N VAL A 85 6.45 -3.36 -6.89
CA VAL A 85 7.64 -4.21 -6.82
C VAL A 85 7.51 -5.09 -5.58
N ARG A 86 7.58 -6.40 -5.77
CA ARG A 86 7.63 -7.39 -4.70
C ARG A 86 9.06 -7.87 -4.53
N ASP A 87 9.56 -7.82 -3.31
CA ASP A 87 10.90 -8.29 -2.95
C ASP A 87 10.80 -9.02 -1.60
N GLY A 88 10.69 -10.35 -1.66
CA GLY A 88 10.50 -11.20 -0.48
C GLY A 88 9.31 -10.78 0.38
N ASP A 89 9.63 -10.26 1.57
CA ASP A 89 8.70 -9.83 2.61
C ASP A 89 8.34 -8.33 2.54
N ARG A 90 8.68 -7.70 1.40
CA ARG A 90 8.47 -6.29 1.13
C ARG A 90 7.67 -6.09 -0.15
N ILE A 91 6.75 -5.13 -0.10
CA ILE A 91 6.07 -4.60 -1.28
C ILE A 91 6.26 -3.09 -1.35
N SER A 92 6.64 -2.59 -2.52
CA SER A 92 6.82 -1.16 -2.73
C SER A 92 6.04 -0.64 -3.93
N VAL A 93 5.59 0.60 -3.78
CA VAL A 93 4.86 1.36 -4.78
C VAL A 93 5.38 2.78 -4.82
N PHE A 94 5.03 3.53 -5.85
CA PHE A 94 5.26 4.96 -5.89
C PHE A 94 3.96 5.77 -5.83
N VAL A 95 4.10 7.00 -5.35
CA VAL A 95 3.14 8.10 -5.46
C VAL A 95 3.64 9.03 -6.56
N PRO A 96 2.88 9.24 -7.66
CA PRO A 96 3.27 10.14 -8.73
C PRO A 96 3.51 11.57 -8.21
N SER A 97 4.44 12.29 -8.84
CA SER A 97 4.81 13.67 -8.44
C SER A 97 3.61 14.63 -8.38
N GLY A 98 2.65 14.50 -9.30
CA GLY A 98 1.43 15.31 -9.31
C GLY A 98 0.58 15.18 -8.04
N ASP A 99 0.55 13.97 -7.46
CA ASP A 99 -0.14 13.70 -6.20
C ASP A 99 0.73 14.00 -4.98
N ALA A 100 2.06 13.85 -5.11
CA ALA A 100 3.02 14.06 -4.03
C ALA A 100 3.02 15.50 -3.47
N SER A 101 2.52 16.47 -4.25
CA SER A 101 2.32 17.86 -3.80
C SER A 101 1.30 18.03 -2.65
N ALA A 102 0.41 17.05 -2.46
CA ALA A 102 -0.66 17.08 -1.45
C ALA A 102 -0.38 16.20 -0.22
N LEU A 103 0.86 15.73 -0.08
CA LEU A 103 1.31 14.96 1.08
C LEU A 103 1.36 15.83 2.33
N GLY A 104 1.10 15.21 3.48
CA GLY A 104 1.22 15.84 4.79
C GLY A 104 2.59 15.58 5.41
N THR A 105 2.78 16.13 6.61
CA THR A 105 3.97 15.88 7.44
C THR A 105 3.86 14.60 8.27
N SER A 106 2.64 14.08 8.47
CA SER A 106 2.36 12.80 9.11
C SER A 106 1.76 11.81 8.13
N TRP A 107 1.80 10.53 8.49
CA TRP A 107 1.18 9.47 7.71
C TRP A 107 0.69 8.31 8.58
N SER A 108 -0.17 7.49 8.02
CA SER A 108 -0.55 6.19 8.58
C SER A 108 -0.55 5.15 7.46
N ALA A 109 -0.26 3.91 7.82
CA ALA A 109 -0.34 2.78 6.90
C ALA A 109 -0.97 1.59 7.59
N THR A 110 -1.70 0.80 6.81
CA THR A 110 -2.35 -0.41 7.26
C THR A 110 -2.15 -1.54 6.26
N VAL A 111 -2.23 -2.75 6.77
CA VAL A 111 -2.47 -3.94 5.96
C VAL A 111 -3.76 -4.58 6.43
N GLU A 112 -4.63 -4.94 5.50
CA GLU A 112 -5.88 -5.64 5.77
C GLU A 112 -5.91 -6.97 5.03
N VAL A 113 -6.46 -8.00 5.67
CA VAL A 113 -6.75 -9.31 5.09
C VAL A 113 -8.23 -9.56 5.22
N ASP A 114 -8.92 -9.76 4.10
CA ASP A 114 -10.38 -9.96 4.05
C ASP A 114 -11.16 -8.87 4.81
N GLY A 115 -10.67 -7.62 4.72
CA GLY A 115 -11.23 -6.46 5.40
C GLY A 115 -10.99 -6.41 6.92
N GLN A 116 -10.16 -7.30 7.46
CA GLN A 116 -9.72 -7.28 8.86
C GLN A 116 -8.31 -6.70 8.98
N PRO A 117 -8.04 -5.83 9.96
CA PRO A 117 -6.69 -5.31 10.18
C PRO A 117 -5.69 -6.43 10.47
N ALA A 118 -4.59 -6.45 9.71
CA ALA A 118 -3.44 -7.35 9.88
C ALA A 118 -2.17 -6.59 10.31
N GLY A 119 -2.24 -5.27 10.46
CA GLY A 119 -1.18 -4.45 11.03
C GLY A 119 -1.33 -2.98 10.67
N ALA A 120 -0.72 -2.11 11.49
CA ALA A 120 -0.71 -0.68 11.27
C ALA A 120 0.64 -0.07 11.67
N CYS A 121 1.07 0.96 10.95
CA CYS A 121 2.27 1.75 11.24
C CYS A 121 1.99 3.24 11.04
N SER A 122 2.71 4.07 11.77
CA SER A 122 2.75 5.54 11.64
C SER A 122 4.17 6.01 12.00
N PRO A 123 4.61 7.20 11.54
CA PRO A 123 5.89 7.78 11.92
C PRO A 123 5.90 8.25 13.38
#